data_AF-A0A1H5T2R9-F1
#
_entry.id   AF-A0A1H5T2R9-F1
#
_cell.length_a   1.000
_cell.length_b   1.000
_cell.length_c   1.000
_cell.angle_alpha   90.00
_cell.angle_beta   90.00
_cell.angle_gamma   90.00
#
_symmetry.space_group_name_H-M   'P 1'
#
loop_
_entity.id
_entity.type
_entity.pdbx_description
1 polymer ?
#
loop_
_entity_poly.entity_id
_entity_poly.type
_entity_poly.pdbx_seq_one_letter_code
_entity_poly.pdbx_strand_id
1 'polypeptide(L)'
;MTETNASTPHVIDPLGAMNRIFDHGVGVILESNDFPTLLAHLQQALRPLAAAFAAEAEEATPGDVERAARGLATHIAFELWNTTPIPANHFRPRKLARPERNAPCPCGSGHKYKQCCGAVDTPPLVLPPDEMLARVLGHLPREGLADVGAPPQVLGLVAERWFDEHRCDDVVALLEPLFADPAKLDERAEHAANILLNSYLTLQRREQGDDLLARLKKAPDRILRSTALQREAVILSDRGDHAGAWQAFKEAQRLTPDDPTLSHLEVLLLLADGRRDEARARVEFWSAKLARDPDYDHRPLIEALHALVEGDAIGDLLEQLPQDYAERRLLLHIALEDIEPPIWRRLEVENTLSFAALHNLIQTAMGWEDAHLHEFEVGGYRIGNIAEYDNPYGETVLPGEEVELGQVIGRRRSFTYVYDFGDDWRHRITIEKRLPSDPLRRPAALIDGARACPPEDCGGVYGYSRILDAKRTPRSAESRELLQWLGPYQPEAFKLASHQKRIDALFRRTR
;
A
#
# COMPACT_ATOMS: atom_id res chain seq x y z
N MET A 1 -7.98 -42.55 -30.07
CA MET A 1 -8.72 -41.28 -29.95
C MET A 1 -7.90 -40.40 -29.04
N THR A 2 -7.12 -39.51 -29.65
CA THR A 2 -6.29 -38.50 -29.00
C THR A 2 -7.12 -37.23 -28.89
N GLU A 3 -7.54 -36.87 -27.68
CA GLU A 3 -8.09 -35.55 -27.41
C GLU A 3 -6.92 -34.59 -27.18
N THR A 4 -6.69 -33.77 -28.21
CA THR A 4 -5.84 -32.59 -28.18
C THR A 4 -6.47 -31.57 -27.24
N ASN A 5 -5.75 -31.25 -26.16
CA ASN A 5 -6.06 -30.16 -25.25
C ASN A 5 -6.00 -28.84 -26.03
N ALA A 6 -7.15 -28.20 -26.22
CA ALA A 6 -7.24 -26.89 -26.83
C ALA A 6 -6.71 -25.85 -25.84
N SER A 7 -5.58 -25.23 -26.19
CA SER A 7 -5.04 -24.07 -25.49
C SER A 7 -6.06 -22.93 -25.50
N THR A 8 -6.39 -22.42 -24.32
CA THR A 8 -7.08 -21.16 -24.11
C THR A 8 -6.35 -20.02 -24.83
N PRO A 9 -7.04 -19.09 -25.50
CA PRO A 9 -6.39 -17.97 -26.17
C PRO A 9 -5.72 -17.08 -25.13
N HIS A 10 -4.41 -16.86 -25.30
CA HIS A 10 -3.66 -15.88 -24.51
C HIS A 10 -4.35 -14.52 -24.63
N VAL A 11 -4.90 -14.02 -23.53
CA VAL A 11 -5.27 -12.61 -23.39
C VAL A 11 -3.95 -11.84 -23.52
N ILE A 12 -3.77 -11.14 -24.64
CA ILE A 12 -2.61 -10.28 -24.85
C ILE A 12 -2.72 -9.16 -23.83
N ASP A 13 -1.80 -9.09 -22.87
CA ASP A 13 -1.58 -7.88 -22.07
C ASP A 13 -1.08 -6.77 -23.00
N PRO A 14 -1.92 -5.79 -23.38
CA PRO A 14 -1.57 -4.82 -24.40
C PRO A 14 -0.47 -3.86 -23.94
N LEU A 15 -0.43 -3.55 -22.64
CA LEU A 15 0.58 -2.65 -22.06
C LEU A 15 1.95 -3.34 -22.00
N GLY A 16 2.01 -4.57 -21.51
CA GLY A 16 3.24 -5.37 -21.52
C GLY A 16 3.74 -5.65 -22.94
N ALA A 17 2.83 -5.87 -23.90
CA ALA A 17 3.19 -6.02 -25.31
C ALA A 17 3.80 -4.73 -25.88
N MET A 18 3.20 -3.57 -25.61
CA MET A 18 3.71 -2.29 -26.08
C MET A 18 5.09 -1.95 -25.51
N ASN A 19 5.32 -2.19 -24.21
CA ASN A 19 6.63 -1.98 -23.60
C ASN A 19 7.73 -2.78 -24.29
N ARG A 20 7.49 -4.08 -24.56
CA ARG A 20 8.46 -4.92 -25.28
C ARG A 20 8.71 -4.44 -26.71
N ILE A 21 7.68 -3.94 -27.40
CA ILE A 21 7.81 -3.40 -28.76
C ILE A 21 8.68 -2.14 -28.74
N PHE A 22 8.51 -1.27 -27.75
CA PHE A 22 9.34 -0.07 -27.62
C PHE A 22 10.80 -0.42 -27.30
N ASP A 23 11.04 -1.35 -26.36
CA ASP A 23 12.40 -1.81 -26.05
C ASP A 23 13.09 -2.39 -27.28
N HIS A 24 12.44 -3.34 -27.98
CA HIS A 24 13.02 -3.89 -29.20
C HIS A 24 13.23 -2.84 -30.29
N GLY A 25 12.31 -1.87 -30.42
CA GLY A 25 12.45 -0.74 -31.34
C GLY A 25 13.67 0.12 -31.04
N VAL A 26 13.93 0.42 -29.75
CA VAL A 26 15.14 1.12 -29.31
C VAL A 26 16.38 0.31 -29.65
N GLY A 27 16.39 -1.00 -29.40
CA GLY A 27 17.48 -1.90 -29.80
C GLY A 27 17.78 -1.82 -31.31
N VAL A 28 16.76 -1.87 -32.16
CA VAL A 28 16.91 -1.73 -33.62
C VAL A 28 17.50 -0.38 -34.00
N ILE A 29 17.10 0.71 -33.34
CA ILE A 29 17.69 2.05 -33.58
C ILE A 29 19.18 2.04 -33.24
N LEU A 30 19.57 1.42 -32.12
CA LEU A 30 20.96 1.38 -31.67
C LEU A 30 21.84 0.52 -32.59
N GLU A 31 21.34 -0.61 -33.07
CA GLU A 31 22.07 -1.53 -33.93
C GLU A 31 22.18 -1.04 -35.37
N SER A 32 21.08 -0.55 -35.95
CA SER A 32 21.02 -0.20 -37.37
C SER A 32 21.26 1.30 -37.63
N ASN A 33 20.83 2.16 -36.69
CA ASN A 33 20.71 3.60 -36.90
C ASN A 33 20.07 3.93 -38.27
N ASP A 34 19.05 3.15 -38.66
CA ASP A 34 18.34 3.25 -39.94
C ASP A 34 16.81 3.26 -39.74
N PHE A 35 16.16 4.35 -40.15
CA PHE A 35 14.72 4.54 -39.94
C PHE A 35 13.85 3.52 -40.73
N PRO A 36 14.12 3.21 -42.00
CA PRO A 36 13.43 2.12 -42.72
C PRO A 36 13.50 0.78 -42.00
N THR A 37 14.65 0.43 -41.42
CA THR A 37 14.82 -0.81 -40.64
C THR A 37 13.94 -0.82 -39.39
N LEU A 38 13.92 0.28 -38.63
CA LEU A 38 12.98 0.45 -37.50
C LEU A 38 11.53 0.30 -37.93
N LEU A 39 11.15 0.96 -39.02
CA LEU A 39 9.77 0.94 -39.52
C LEU A 39 9.34 -0.48 -39.92
N ALA A 40 10.19 -1.21 -40.64
CA ALA A 40 9.93 -2.59 -41.03
C ALA A 40 9.77 -3.51 -39.80
N HIS A 41 10.63 -3.34 -38.79
CA HIS A 41 10.53 -4.07 -37.53
C HIS A 41 9.19 -3.83 -36.83
N LEU A 42 8.80 -2.55 -36.67
CA LEU A 42 7.56 -2.18 -36.00
C LEU A 42 6.31 -2.64 -36.77
N GLN A 43 6.34 -2.62 -38.10
CA GLN A 43 5.25 -3.16 -38.93
C GLN A 43 5.00 -4.64 -38.64
N GLN A 44 6.05 -5.42 -38.45
CA GLN A 44 5.93 -6.82 -38.07
C GLN A 44 5.47 -6.98 -36.61
N ALA A 45 6.07 -6.22 -35.69
CA ALA A 45 5.85 -6.35 -34.26
C ALA A 45 4.45 -5.91 -33.80
N LEU A 46 3.87 -4.89 -34.44
CA LEU A 46 2.55 -4.34 -34.08
C LEU A 46 1.38 -5.05 -34.75
N ARG A 47 1.63 -5.95 -35.70
CA ARG A 47 0.58 -6.66 -36.44
C ARG A 47 -0.37 -7.45 -35.53
N PRO A 48 0.08 -8.19 -34.50
CA PRO A 48 -0.84 -8.88 -33.58
C PRO A 48 -1.73 -7.91 -32.80
N LEU A 49 -1.20 -6.77 -32.39
CA LEU A 49 -1.95 -5.75 -31.66
C LEU A 49 -2.99 -5.06 -32.56
N ALA A 50 -2.62 -4.74 -33.80
CA ALA A 50 -3.56 -4.21 -34.78
C ALA A 50 -4.67 -5.22 -35.12
N ALA A 51 -4.35 -6.52 -35.18
CA ALA A 51 -5.33 -7.58 -35.38
C ALA A 51 -6.30 -7.70 -34.19
N ALA A 52 -5.79 -7.57 -32.95
CA ALA A 52 -6.62 -7.58 -31.74
C ALA A 52 -7.61 -6.42 -31.72
N PHE A 53 -7.15 -5.18 -31.99
CA PHE A 53 -8.05 -4.02 -32.07
C PHE A 53 -9.06 -4.12 -33.20
N ALA A 54 -8.70 -4.73 -34.32
CA ALA A 54 -9.60 -4.93 -35.44
C ALA A 54 -10.64 -6.03 -35.17
N ALA A 55 -10.33 -7.02 -34.34
CA ALA A 55 -11.27 -8.09 -33.98
C ALA A 55 -12.46 -7.59 -33.14
N GLU A 56 -12.34 -6.40 -32.52
CA GLU A 56 -13.44 -5.73 -31.82
C GLU A 56 -14.43 -5.05 -32.80
N ALA A 57 -14.06 -4.86 -34.06
CA ALA A 57 -14.93 -4.32 -35.10
C ALA A 57 -15.55 -5.46 -35.93
N GLU A 58 -16.89 -5.55 -35.95
CA GLU A 58 -17.65 -6.66 -36.57
C GLU A 58 -17.37 -6.90 -38.07
N GLU A 59 -16.70 -5.97 -38.78
CA GLU A 59 -16.50 -6.00 -40.24
C GLU A 59 -15.03 -5.79 -40.71
N ALA A 60 -14.03 -5.90 -39.84
CA ALA A 60 -12.65 -5.61 -40.24
C ALA A 60 -12.06 -6.65 -41.21
N THR A 61 -11.61 -6.21 -42.40
CA THR A 61 -10.94 -7.11 -43.37
C THR A 61 -9.45 -7.28 -43.04
N PRO A 62 -8.79 -8.36 -43.52
CA PRO A 62 -7.33 -8.50 -43.40
C PRO A 62 -6.55 -7.30 -43.98
N GLY A 63 -7.11 -6.64 -45.00
CA GLY A 63 -6.53 -5.42 -45.58
C GLY A 63 -6.63 -4.20 -44.66
N ASP A 64 -7.65 -4.15 -43.80
CA ASP A 64 -7.83 -3.08 -42.81
C ASP A 64 -6.88 -3.26 -41.62
N VAL A 65 -6.68 -4.50 -41.16
CA VAL A 65 -5.65 -4.85 -40.16
C VAL A 65 -4.27 -4.42 -40.64
N GLU A 66 -3.92 -4.75 -41.89
CA GLU A 66 -2.62 -4.41 -42.47
C GLU A 66 -2.44 -2.90 -42.67
N ARG A 67 -3.53 -2.17 -42.92
CA ARG A 67 -3.51 -0.71 -43.01
C ARG A 67 -3.32 -0.07 -41.62
N ALA A 68 -4.03 -0.57 -40.62
CA ALA A 68 -3.93 -0.12 -39.24
C ALA A 68 -2.53 -0.39 -38.67
N ALA A 69 -1.98 -1.60 -38.86
CA ALA A 69 -0.63 -1.96 -38.45
C ALA A 69 0.43 -1.02 -39.07
N ARG A 70 0.33 -0.76 -40.38
CA ARG A 70 1.23 0.18 -41.07
C ARG A 70 1.12 1.61 -40.57
N GLY A 71 -0.10 2.08 -40.30
CA GLY A 71 -0.35 3.40 -39.73
C GLY A 71 0.28 3.56 -38.35
N LEU A 72 -0.04 2.62 -37.45
CA LEU A 72 0.46 2.60 -36.08
C LEU A 72 1.99 2.49 -36.04
N ALA A 73 2.57 1.57 -36.82
CA ALA A 73 4.02 1.41 -36.93
C ALA A 73 4.71 2.66 -37.43
N THR A 74 4.13 3.36 -38.42
CA THR A 74 4.71 4.60 -38.94
C THR A 74 4.71 5.71 -37.89
N HIS A 75 3.61 5.89 -37.16
CA HIS A 75 3.53 6.88 -36.08
C HIS A 75 4.54 6.57 -34.97
N ILE A 76 4.54 5.33 -34.47
CA ILE A 76 5.45 4.88 -33.41
C ILE A 76 6.91 5.00 -33.85
N ALA A 77 7.24 4.66 -35.10
CA ALA A 77 8.60 4.78 -35.62
C ALA A 77 9.10 6.23 -35.54
N PHE A 78 8.28 7.21 -35.92
CA PHE A 78 8.66 8.62 -35.82
C PHE A 78 8.82 9.07 -34.36
N GLU A 79 7.92 8.67 -33.47
CA GLU A 79 8.01 9.02 -32.05
C GLU A 79 9.27 8.41 -31.41
N LEU A 80 9.51 7.11 -31.56
CA LEU A 80 10.71 6.45 -31.03
C LEU A 80 11.98 7.06 -31.63
N TRP A 81 12.06 7.22 -32.94
CA TRP A 81 13.25 7.79 -33.60
C TRP A 81 13.58 9.20 -33.09
N ASN A 82 12.56 10.04 -32.91
CA ASN A 82 12.74 11.44 -32.51
C ASN A 82 12.95 11.63 -31.01
N THR A 83 12.76 10.59 -30.20
CA THR A 83 12.90 10.64 -28.74
C THR A 83 14.04 9.78 -28.21
N THR A 84 14.54 8.80 -28.99
CA THR A 84 15.60 7.88 -28.55
C THR A 84 16.98 8.59 -28.46
N PRO A 85 17.57 8.73 -27.26
CA PRO A 85 18.87 9.39 -27.07
C PRO A 85 20.03 8.44 -27.41
N ILE A 86 20.51 8.44 -28.66
CA ILE A 86 21.55 7.47 -29.07
C ILE A 86 22.98 7.86 -28.65
N PRO A 87 23.85 6.90 -28.26
CA PRO A 87 25.25 7.16 -27.90
C PRO A 87 26.05 7.87 -29.00
N ALA A 88 25.83 7.47 -30.27
CA ALA A 88 26.49 8.05 -31.45
C ALA A 88 26.13 9.54 -31.71
N ASN A 89 25.26 10.11 -30.90
CA ASN A 89 24.88 11.52 -30.92
C ASN A 89 24.87 12.13 -29.51
N HIS A 90 25.81 11.70 -28.65
CA HIS A 90 25.95 12.19 -27.27
C HIS A 90 24.66 12.09 -26.45
N PHE A 91 23.97 10.94 -26.57
CA PHE A 91 22.69 10.69 -25.89
C PHE A 91 21.63 11.77 -26.22
N ARG A 92 21.61 12.22 -27.49
CA ARG A 92 20.56 13.11 -28.02
C ARG A 92 19.86 12.44 -29.20
N PRO A 93 18.54 12.64 -29.36
CA PRO A 93 17.83 12.11 -30.51
C PRO A 93 18.29 12.75 -31.82
N ARG A 94 18.28 11.99 -32.92
CA ARG A 94 18.48 12.49 -34.27
C ARG A 94 17.14 12.79 -34.91
N LYS A 95 16.73 14.06 -34.88
CA LYS A 95 15.39 14.44 -35.37
C LYS A 95 15.22 14.16 -36.87
N LEU A 96 14.14 13.47 -37.19
CA LEU A 96 13.64 13.22 -38.53
C LEU A 96 12.30 13.93 -38.71
N ALA A 97 12.22 14.81 -39.71
CA ALA A 97 10.99 15.50 -40.05
C ALA A 97 9.96 14.51 -40.60
N ARG A 98 8.69 14.69 -40.23
CA ARG A 98 7.58 13.92 -40.82
C ARG A 98 7.43 14.29 -42.31
N PRO A 99 6.94 13.38 -43.17
CA PRO A 99 6.80 13.64 -44.60
C PRO A 99 5.83 14.79 -44.88
N GLU A 100 6.11 15.56 -45.93
CA GLU A 100 5.17 16.57 -46.41
C GLU A 100 3.86 15.94 -46.91
N ARG A 101 2.78 16.71 -46.91
CA ARG A 101 1.41 16.23 -47.21
C ARG A 101 1.30 15.44 -48.53
N ASN A 102 2.05 15.81 -49.56
CA ASN A 102 1.98 15.18 -50.89
C ASN A 102 3.15 14.22 -51.17
N ALA A 103 4.09 14.04 -50.24
CA ALA A 103 5.19 13.09 -50.39
C ALA A 103 4.67 11.64 -50.37
N PRO A 104 5.39 10.68 -50.99
CA PRO A 104 5.10 9.26 -50.83
C PRO A 104 5.07 8.86 -49.35
N CYS A 105 4.07 8.08 -48.95
CA CYS A 105 3.95 7.63 -47.57
C CYS A 105 5.06 6.60 -47.24
N PRO A 106 5.83 6.77 -46.15
CA PRO A 106 6.95 5.89 -45.81
C PRO A 106 6.52 4.47 -45.44
N CYS A 107 5.24 4.24 -45.14
CA CYS A 107 4.71 2.93 -44.78
C CYS A 107 4.69 1.90 -45.94
N GLY A 108 5.11 2.28 -47.15
CA GLY A 108 5.17 1.39 -48.32
C GLY A 108 3.83 1.21 -49.03
N SER A 109 2.81 2.01 -48.74
CA SER A 109 1.48 1.91 -49.39
C SER A 109 1.43 2.42 -50.83
N GLY A 110 2.41 3.23 -51.25
CA GLY A 110 2.41 3.92 -52.55
C GLY A 110 1.47 5.14 -52.62
N HIS A 111 0.68 5.42 -51.58
CA HIS A 111 -0.18 6.61 -51.51
C HIS A 111 0.55 7.87 -51.04
N LYS A 112 -0.04 9.05 -51.27
CA LYS A 112 0.42 10.32 -50.68
C LYS A 112 0.23 10.29 -49.17
N TYR A 113 1.16 10.87 -48.41
CA TYR A 113 1.14 10.85 -46.94
C TYR A 113 -0.21 11.32 -46.35
N LYS A 114 -0.77 12.45 -46.84
CA LYS A 114 -2.08 12.98 -46.38
C LYS A 114 -3.28 12.08 -46.70
N GLN A 115 -3.12 11.09 -47.58
CA GLN A 115 -4.16 10.13 -47.99
C GLN A 115 -3.90 8.75 -47.36
N CYS A 116 -2.90 8.64 -46.48
CA CYS A 116 -2.48 7.40 -45.84
C CYS A 116 -2.19 7.67 -44.36
N CYS A 117 -0.98 7.41 -43.85
CA CYS A 117 -0.65 7.56 -42.44
C CYS A 117 -0.81 8.99 -41.90
N GLY A 118 -0.71 10.02 -42.75
CA GLY A 118 -0.95 11.41 -42.38
C GLY A 118 -2.42 11.84 -42.43
N ALA A 119 -3.34 10.93 -42.75
CA ALA A 119 -4.79 11.17 -42.69
C ALA A 119 -5.38 10.82 -41.32
N VAL A 120 -4.69 9.99 -40.54
CA VAL A 120 -5.12 9.54 -39.22
C VAL A 120 -4.61 10.53 -38.19
N ASP A 121 -5.52 11.13 -37.43
CA ASP A 121 -5.17 12.00 -36.32
C ASP A 121 -4.83 11.14 -35.11
N THR A 122 -3.56 10.78 -34.97
CA THR A 122 -3.05 10.00 -33.83
C THR A 122 -2.37 10.95 -32.85
N PRO A 123 -2.79 10.99 -31.57
CA PRO A 123 -2.13 11.82 -30.58
C PRO A 123 -0.65 11.43 -30.43
N PRO A 124 0.24 12.38 -30.12
CA PRO A 124 1.65 12.08 -29.87
C PRO A 124 1.79 11.12 -28.69
N LEU A 125 2.77 10.23 -28.77
CA LEU A 125 3.11 9.37 -27.64
C LEU A 125 3.85 10.19 -26.60
N VAL A 126 3.47 10.02 -25.33
CA VAL A 126 4.24 10.56 -24.21
C VAL A 126 5.38 9.60 -23.95
N LEU A 127 6.58 9.97 -24.38
CA LEU A 127 7.82 9.22 -24.15
C LEU A 127 8.77 10.10 -23.32
N PRO A 128 8.74 10.00 -21.98
CA PRO A 128 9.58 10.79 -21.10
C PRO A 128 11.07 10.60 -21.41
N PRO A 129 11.90 11.67 -21.37
CA PRO A 129 13.33 11.56 -21.69
C PRO A 129 14.10 10.59 -20.79
N ASP A 130 13.77 10.52 -19.50
CA ASP A 130 14.33 9.60 -18.52
C ASP A 130 13.98 8.15 -18.84
N GLU A 131 12.72 7.88 -19.22
CA GLU A 131 12.30 6.54 -19.65
C GLU A 131 13.03 6.10 -20.92
N MET A 132 13.12 6.99 -21.92
CA MET A 132 13.83 6.70 -23.16
C MET A 132 15.32 6.50 -22.94
N LEU A 133 15.93 7.28 -22.03
CA LEU A 133 17.33 7.07 -21.64
C LEU A 133 17.51 5.72 -20.94
N ALA A 134 16.63 5.35 -19.99
CA ALA A 134 16.69 4.06 -19.31
C ALA A 134 16.63 2.89 -20.31
N ARG A 135 15.74 2.96 -21.30
CA ARG A 135 15.64 1.95 -22.38
C ARG A 135 16.94 1.86 -23.16
N VAL A 136 17.49 2.99 -23.62
CA VAL A 136 18.78 3.01 -24.35
C VAL A 136 19.89 2.39 -23.51
N LEU A 137 20.04 2.82 -22.27
CA LEU A 137 21.10 2.34 -21.38
C LEU A 137 20.95 0.83 -21.07
N GLY A 138 19.73 0.32 -21.03
CA GLY A 138 19.45 -1.12 -20.88
C GLY A 138 19.96 -1.99 -22.05
N HIS A 139 20.20 -1.40 -23.22
CA HIS A 139 20.80 -2.09 -24.37
C HIS A 139 22.33 -1.98 -24.43
N LEU A 140 22.95 -1.16 -23.58
CA LEU A 140 24.40 -0.97 -23.60
C LEU A 140 25.09 -2.01 -22.69
N PRO A 141 26.29 -2.47 -23.07
CA PRO A 141 27.13 -3.21 -22.13
C PRO A 141 27.56 -2.27 -20.99
N ARG A 142 27.94 -2.85 -19.84
CA ARG A 142 28.26 -2.08 -18.64
C ARG A 142 29.39 -1.06 -18.85
N GLU A 143 30.35 -1.38 -19.70
CA GLU A 143 31.45 -0.48 -20.07
C GLU A 143 30.96 0.78 -20.80
N GLY A 144 29.81 0.72 -21.46
CA GLY A 144 29.16 1.84 -22.14
C GLY A 144 28.30 2.72 -21.23
N LEU A 145 28.21 2.41 -19.94
CA LEU A 145 27.48 3.21 -18.95
C LEU A 145 28.33 4.33 -18.33
N ALA A 146 29.64 4.26 -18.46
CA ALA A 146 30.52 5.37 -18.11
C ALA A 146 30.34 6.52 -19.11
N ASP A 147 30.37 7.76 -18.62
CA ASP A 147 30.29 8.99 -19.43
C ASP A 147 28.98 9.19 -20.22
N VAL A 148 27.86 8.71 -19.69
CA VAL A 148 26.53 9.08 -20.19
C VAL A 148 26.35 10.58 -19.96
N GLY A 149 26.50 11.38 -21.02
CA GLY A 149 26.42 12.85 -21.01
C GLY A 149 25.02 13.42 -20.73
N ALA A 150 24.21 12.72 -19.93
CA ALA A 150 22.89 13.13 -19.49
C ALA A 150 22.95 13.97 -18.19
N PRO A 151 21.94 14.81 -17.92
CA PRO A 151 21.89 15.58 -16.68
C PRO A 151 21.84 14.67 -15.43
N PRO A 152 22.49 15.04 -14.31
CA PRO A 152 22.52 14.24 -13.08
C PRO A 152 21.15 13.79 -12.57
N GLN A 153 20.15 14.66 -12.63
CA GLN A 153 18.78 14.35 -12.19
C GLN A 153 18.12 13.26 -13.04
N VAL A 154 18.44 13.22 -14.34
CA VAL A 154 17.93 12.18 -15.25
C VAL A 154 18.63 10.85 -14.97
N LEU A 155 19.95 10.88 -14.73
CA LEU A 155 20.70 9.70 -14.32
C LEU A 155 20.19 9.13 -12.98
N GLY A 156 19.83 10.00 -12.04
CA GLY A 156 19.20 9.60 -10.77
C GLY A 156 17.90 8.83 -10.96
N LEU A 157 16.99 9.31 -11.82
CA LEU A 157 15.72 8.63 -12.12
C LEU A 157 15.93 7.26 -12.79
N VAL A 158 16.87 7.17 -13.74
CA VAL A 158 17.22 5.87 -14.34
C VAL A 158 17.78 4.92 -13.29
N ALA A 159 18.68 5.41 -12.44
CA ALA A 159 19.31 4.62 -11.41
C ALA A 159 18.33 4.13 -10.34
N GLU A 160 17.36 4.95 -9.94
CA GLU A 160 16.29 4.58 -9.00
C GLU A 160 15.49 3.40 -9.54
N ARG A 161 15.04 3.49 -10.80
CA ARG A 161 14.34 2.38 -11.45
C ARG A 161 15.18 1.10 -11.48
N TRP A 162 16.46 1.20 -11.81
CA TRP A 162 17.35 0.03 -11.81
C TRP A 162 17.62 -0.51 -10.41
N PHE A 163 17.63 0.34 -9.39
CA PHE A 163 17.74 -0.07 -8.00
C PHE A 163 16.50 -0.88 -7.58
N ASP A 164 15.30 -0.44 -7.95
CA ASP A 164 14.04 -1.16 -7.71
C ASP A 164 14.00 -2.51 -8.46
N GLU A 165 14.59 -2.57 -9.66
CA GLU A 165 14.81 -3.81 -10.43
C GLU A 165 15.97 -4.67 -9.89
N HIS A 166 16.59 -4.29 -8.77
CA HIS A 166 17.72 -4.97 -8.11
C HIS A 166 19.02 -5.03 -8.94
N ARG A 167 19.20 -4.12 -9.90
CA ARG A 167 20.37 -4.01 -10.77
C ARG A 167 21.45 -3.09 -10.18
N CYS A 168 21.78 -3.29 -8.90
CA CYS A 168 22.69 -2.40 -8.16
C CYS A 168 24.09 -2.26 -8.79
N ASP A 169 24.62 -3.30 -9.42
CA ASP A 169 25.92 -3.21 -10.11
C ASP A 169 25.89 -2.27 -11.32
N ASP A 170 24.77 -2.21 -12.04
CA ASP A 170 24.60 -1.31 -13.18
C ASP A 170 24.39 0.14 -12.71
N VAL A 171 23.69 0.31 -11.58
CA VAL A 171 23.59 1.61 -10.89
C VAL A 171 24.95 2.15 -10.51
N VAL A 172 25.80 1.32 -9.89
CA VAL A 172 27.16 1.72 -9.53
C VAL A 172 27.95 2.08 -10.79
N ALA A 173 27.89 1.26 -11.84
CA ALA A 173 28.59 1.53 -13.10
C ALA A 173 28.16 2.85 -13.76
N LEU A 174 26.87 3.20 -13.65
CA LEU A 174 26.31 4.44 -14.19
C LEU A 174 26.70 5.67 -13.36
N LEU A 175 26.58 5.59 -12.03
CA LEU A 175 26.65 6.76 -11.15
C LEU A 175 28.03 7.01 -10.54
N GLU A 176 28.85 5.99 -10.33
CA GLU A 176 30.17 6.16 -9.71
C GLU A 176 31.08 7.14 -10.50
N PRO A 177 31.13 7.10 -11.85
CA PRO A 177 31.88 8.08 -12.63
C PRO A 177 31.39 9.52 -12.45
N LEU A 178 30.08 9.73 -12.29
CA LEU A 178 29.48 11.06 -12.07
C LEU A 178 30.06 11.73 -10.82
N PHE A 179 30.29 10.95 -9.76
CA PHE A 179 30.81 11.43 -8.47
C PHE A 179 32.34 11.35 -8.34
N ALA A 180 33.07 11.14 -9.44
CA ALA A 180 34.53 11.25 -9.45
C ALA A 180 35.00 12.67 -9.04
N ASP A 181 34.25 13.70 -9.43
CA ASP A 181 34.54 15.11 -9.12
C ASP A 181 33.29 15.88 -8.68
N PRO A 182 32.83 15.73 -7.42
CA PRO A 182 31.65 16.43 -6.91
C PRO A 182 31.76 17.95 -6.91
N ALA A 183 32.96 18.52 -7.14
CA ALA A 183 33.15 19.96 -7.24
C ALA A 183 32.46 20.58 -8.48
N LYS A 184 32.10 19.75 -9.47
CA LYS A 184 31.36 20.16 -10.68
C LYS A 184 29.86 19.90 -10.60
N LEU A 185 29.38 19.36 -9.49
CA LEU A 185 27.98 18.99 -9.29
C LEU A 185 27.26 20.05 -8.44
N ASP A 186 25.94 20.07 -8.61
CA ASP A 186 25.00 20.90 -7.85
C ASP A 186 23.87 20.02 -7.29
N GLU A 187 22.89 20.65 -6.65
CA GLU A 187 21.71 20.03 -6.06
C GLU A 187 21.00 19.00 -6.97
N ARG A 188 21.09 19.12 -8.30
CA ARG A 188 20.46 18.18 -9.24
C ARG A 188 21.06 16.78 -9.17
N ALA A 189 22.26 16.63 -8.59
CA ALA A 189 22.90 15.34 -8.37
C ALA A 189 22.51 14.68 -7.04
N GLU A 190 21.74 15.34 -6.18
CA GLU A 190 21.36 14.82 -4.86
C GLU A 190 20.68 13.45 -4.94
N HIS A 191 19.66 13.32 -5.79
CA HIS A 191 18.94 12.05 -5.96
C HIS A 191 19.87 10.91 -6.37
N ALA A 192 20.73 11.17 -7.37
CA ALA A 192 21.73 10.20 -7.82
C ALA A 192 22.71 9.81 -6.69
N ALA A 193 23.12 10.77 -5.84
CA ALA A 193 24.00 10.49 -4.70
C ALA A 193 23.34 9.53 -3.70
N ASN A 194 22.06 9.77 -3.38
CA ASN A 194 21.27 8.92 -2.48
C ASN A 194 21.12 7.50 -3.03
N ILE A 195 20.75 7.36 -4.29
CA ILE A 195 20.61 6.05 -4.94
C ILE A 195 21.94 5.29 -4.99
N LEU A 196 23.06 5.97 -5.25
CA LEU A 196 24.38 5.34 -5.22
C LEU A 196 24.78 4.88 -3.80
N LEU A 197 24.54 5.69 -2.78
CA LEU A 197 24.78 5.33 -1.38
C LEU A 197 23.91 4.15 -0.91
N ASN A 198 22.65 4.08 -1.37
CA ASN A 198 21.78 2.93 -1.14
C ASN A 198 22.28 1.67 -1.86
N SER A 199 22.75 1.82 -3.09
CA SER A 199 23.34 0.71 -3.86
C SER A 199 24.59 0.13 -3.19
N TYR A 200 25.46 1.00 -2.65
CA TYR A 200 26.61 0.54 -1.87
C TYR A 200 26.19 -0.20 -0.59
N LEU A 201 25.15 0.26 0.10
CA LEU A 201 24.62 -0.44 1.27
C LEU A 201 24.11 -1.84 0.90
N THR A 202 23.28 -1.95 -0.14
CA THR A 202 22.74 -3.23 -0.64
C THR A 202 23.85 -4.20 -1.04
N LEU A 203 24.89 -3.70 -1.71
CA LEU A 203 26.05 -4.49 -2.15
C LEU A 203 27.09 -4.71 -1.03
N GLN A 204 26.86 -4.19 0.17
CA GLN A 204 27.79 -4.22 1.31
C GLN A 204 29.18 -3.62 1.01
N ARG A 205 29.23 -2.65 0.09
CA ARG A 205 30.43 -1.91 -0.35
C ARG A 205 30.72 -0.71 0.55
N ARG A 206 31.04 -0.98 1.82
CA ARG A 206 31.16 0.04 2.88
C ARG A 206 32.24 1.08 2.59
N GLU A 207 33.41 0.64 2.13
CA GLU A 207 34.56 1.53 1.85
C GLU A 207 34.22 2.54 0.74
N GLN A 208 33.59 2.10 -0.34
CA GLN A 208 33.14 2.98 -1.43
C GLN A 208 32.08 3.98 -0.96
N GLY A 209 31.18 3.55 -0.08
CA GLY A 209 30.20 4.44 0.55
C GLY A 209 30.87 5.52 1.40
N ASP A 210 31.79 5.14 2.28
CA ASP A 210 32.53 6.07 3.15
C ASP A 210 33.37 7.06 2.31
N ASP A 211 34.01 6.60 1.23
CA ASP A 211 34.76 7.44 0.29
C ASP A 211 33.88 8.43 -0.48
N LEU A 212 32.66 8.01 -0.87
CA LEU A 212 31.70 8.92 -1.50
C LEU A 212 31.24 9.99 -0.52
N LEU A 213 30.90 9.63 0.72
CA LEU A 213 30.51 10.59 1.76
C LEU A 213 31.63 11.60 2.03
N ALA A 214 32.88 11.12 2.13
CA ALA A 214 34.04 11.99 2.35
C ALA A 214 34.26 13.00 1.22
N ARG A 215 33.95 12.64 -0.03
CA ARG A 215 34.00 13.55 -1.19
C ARG A 215 32.83 14.53 -1.19
N LEU A 216 31.61 14.06 -0.98
CA LEU A 216 30.40 14.90 -0.97
C LEU A 216 30.43 15.96 0.14
N LYS A 217 30.95 15.65 1.33
CA LYS A 217 31.16 16.62 2.41
C LYS A 217 32.10 17.78 2.04
N LYS A 218 32.92 17.61 1.00
CA LYS A 218 33.83 18.65 0.48
C LYS A 218 33.28 19.35 -0.77
N ALA A 219 32.09 18.98 -1.24
CA ALA A 219 31.46 19.61 -2.40
C ALA A 219 31.16 21.09 -2.10
N PRO A 220 31.25 21.99 -3.10
CA PRO A 220 30.90 23.40 -2.92
C PRO A 220 29.40 23.56 -2.66
N ASP A 221 28.59 22.73 -3.31
CA ASP A 221 27.15 22.71 -3.14
C ASP A 221 26.75 22.35 -1.70
N ARG A 222 25.80 23.08 -1.14
CA ARG A 222 25.38 22.90 0.27
C ARG A 222 24.42 21.72 0.45
N ILE A 223 23.63 21.39 -0.59
CA ILE A 223 22.65 20.30 -0.54
C ILE A 223 23.43 18.99 -0.57
N LEU A 224 24.36 18.82 -1.50
CA LEU A 224 25.23 17.62 -1.55
C LEU A 224 26.01 17.37 -0.25
N ARG A 225 26.47 18.44 0.40
CA ARG A 225 27.09 18.36 1.74
C ARG A 225 26.10 17.93 2.81
N SER A 226 24.89 18.49 2.81
CA SER A 226 23.82 18.12 3.73
C SER A 226 23.44 16.65 3.56
N THR A 227 23.21 16.18 2.33
CA THR A 227 22.91 14.78 2.00
C THR A 227 23.95 13.82 2.59
N ALA A 228 25.24 14.16 2.45
CA ALA A 228 26.33 13.35 3.00
C ALA A 228 26.34 13.33 4.53
N LEU A 229 26.09 14.46 5.18
CA LEU A 229 26.02 14.56 6.63
C LEU A 229 24.78 13.86 7.21
N GLN A 230 23.64 13.90 6.52
CA GLN A 230 22.45 13.15 6.90
C GLN A 230 22.71 11.64 6.84
N ARG A 231 23.35 11.15 5.78
CA ARG A 231 23.72 9.73 5.67
C ARG A 231 24.76 9.31 6.71
N GLU A 232 25.75 10.18 6.98
CA GLU A 232 26.74 9.95 8.04
C GLU A 232 26.07 9.86 9.42
N ALA A 233 25.07 10.70 9.70
CA ALA A 233 24.32 10.65 10.95
C ALA A 233 23.63 9.29 11.16
N VAL A 234 22.98 8.74 10.13
CA VAL A 234 22.37 7.40 10.17
C VAL A 234 23.43 6.34 10.43
N ILE A 235 24.53 6.34 9.67
CA ILE A 235 25.61 5.34 9.82
C ILE A 235 26.24 5.37 11.22
N LEU A 236 26.44 6.56 11.78
CA LEU A 236 26.99 6.71 13.13
C LEU A 236 26.00 6.22 14.19
N SER A 237 24.71 6.52 14.02
CA SER A 237 23.64 6.03 14.89
C SER A 237 23.57 4.50 14.90
N ASP A 238 23.61 3.86 13.73
CA ASP A 238 23.60 2.40 13.58
C ASP A 238 24.81 1.73 14.23
N ARG A 239 25.94 2.45 14.33
CA ARG A 239 27.17 2.00 15.01
C ARG A 239 27.15 2.29 16.52
N GLY A 240 26.10 2.94 17.03
CA GLY A 240 25.98 3.36 18.44
C GLY A 240 26.78 4.62 18.80
N ASP A 241 27.35 5.34 17.82
CA ASP A 241 27.99 6.64 18.05
C ASP A 241 26.94 7.76 17.97
N HIS A 242 26.09 7.83 19.00
CA HIS A 242 25.03 8.84 19.07
C HIS A 242 25.60 10.27 19.09
N ALA A 243 26.76 10.49 19.72
CA ALA A 243 27.38 11.81 19.78
C ALA A 243 27.83 12.30 18.40
N GLY A 244 28.50 11.44 17.63
CA GLY A 244 28.88 11.71 16.25
C GLY A 244 27.65 11.91 15.35
N ALA A 245 26.62 11.07 15.51
CA ALA A 245 25.39 11.17 14.74
C ALA A 245 24.70 12.54 14.92
N TRP A 246 24.57 12.99 16.17
CA TRP A 246 23.99 14.31 16.48
C TRP A 246 24.85 15.48 15.99
N GLN A 247 26.19 15.33 15.94
CA GLN A 247 27.06 16.36 15.36
C GLN A 247 26.82 16.50 13.85
N ALA A 248 26.81 15.38 13.12
CA ALA A 248 26.55 15.35 11.70
C ALA A 248 25.15 15.90 11.36
N PHE A 249 24.12 15.48 12.10
CA PHE A 249 22.76 16.01 11.96
C PHE A 249 22.69 17.53 12.15
N LYS A 250 23.30 18.05 13.22
CA LYS A 250 23.31 19.50 13.49
C LYS A 250 24.03 20.29 12.40
N GLU A 251 25.06 19.71 11.79
CA GLU A 251 25.75 20.33 10.65
C GLU A 251 24.88 20.33 9.39
N ALA A 252 24.23 19.20 9.07
CA ALA A 252 23.25 19.10 7.98
C ALA A 252 22.12 20.13 8.15
N GLN A 253 21.54 20.21 9.34
CA GLN A 253 20.48 21.18 9.67
C GLN A 253 20.92 22.63 9.49
N ARG A 254 22.19 22.98 9.75
CA ARG A 254 22.69 24.34 9.49
C ARG A 254 22.82 24.66 8.00
N LEU A 255 23.11 23.65 7.18
CA LEU A 255 23.25 23.81 5.73
C LEU A 255 21.88 23.95 5.06
N THR A 256 20.91 23.13 5.47
CA THR A 256 19.58 23.05 4.85
C THR A 256 18.45 23.03 5.91
N PRO A 257 18.24 24.10 6.69
CA PRO A 257 17.30 24.10 7.84
C PRO A 257 15.82 23.87 7.48
N ASP A 258 15.47 24.05 6.22
CA ASP A 258 14.12 23.89 5.69
C ASP A 258 13.95 22.60 4.87
N ASP A 259 14.97 21.74 4.85
CA ASP A 259 14.87 20.43 4.23
C ASP A 259 13.93 19.51 5.05
N PRO A 260 12.81 19.05 4.47
CA PRO A 260 11.84 18.22 5.17
C PRO A 260 12.40 16.87 5.61
N THR A 261 13.44 16.35 4.95
CA THR A 261 14.06 15.05 5.30
C THR A 261 14.70 15.05 6.70
N LEU A 262 15.11 16.21 7.19
CA LEU A 262 15.64 16.39 8.54
C LEU A 262 14.62 16.05 9.63
N SER A 263 13.32 16.19 9.35
CA SER A 263 12.27 15.87 10.32
C SER A 263 12.30 14.38 10.70
N HIS A 264 12.32 13.52 9.69
CA HIS A 264 12.38 12.06 9.85
C HIS A 264 13.70 11.66 10.52
N LEU A 265 14.83 12.19 10.04
CA LEU A 265 16.14 11.88 10.61
C LEU A 265 16.23 12.27 12.09
N GLU A 266 15.74 13.46 12.48
CA GLU A 266 15.78 13.89 13.88
C GLU A 266 14.99 12.93 14.80
N VAL A 267 13.80 12.52 14.36
CA VAL A 267 12.95 11.59 15.11
C VAL A 267 13.63 10.24 15.24
N LEU A 268 14.20 9.69 14.17
CA LEU A 268 14.95 8.42 14.23
C LEU A 268 16.15 8.49 15.19
N LEU A 269 16.91 9.59 15.17
CA LEU A 269 18.05 9.76 16.08
C LEU A 269 17.61 9.85 17.54
N LEU A 270 16.48 10.50 17.83
CA LEU A 270 15.92 10.56 19.18
C LEU A 270 15.45 9.18 19.65
N LEU A 271 14.77 8.43 18.79
CA LEU A 271 14.32 7.08 19.10
C LEU A 271 15.50 6.12 19.33
N ALA A 272 16.54 6.18 18.49
CA ALA A 272 17.77 5.39 18.64
C ALA A 272 18.54 5.72 19.93
N ASP A 273 18.46 6.97 20.41
CA ASP A 273 19.05 7.44 21.67
C ASP A 273 18.11 7.21 22.89
N GLY A 274 16.96 6.56 22.70
CA GLY A 274 15.97 6.27 23.74
C GLY A 274 15.16 7.47 24.24
N ARG A 275 15.25 8.63 23.56
CA ARG A 275 14.62 9.90 23.95
C ARG A 275 13.21 10.05 23.35
N ARG A 276 12.32 9.12 23.69
CA ARG A 276 10.97 8.99 23.11
C ARG A 276 10.07 10.21 23.31
N ASP A 277 10.07 10.79 24.52
CA ASP A 277 9.24 11.97 24.81
C ASP A 277 9.67 13.18 23.96
N GLU A 278 10.98 13.35 23.78
CA GLU A 278 11.52 14.38 22.91
C GLU A 278 11.18 14.08 21.45
N ALA A 279 11.26 12.82 21.00
CA ALA A 279 10.86 12.42 19.65
C ALA A 279 9.40 12.82 19.37
N ARG A 280 8.47 12.50 20.28
CA ARG A 280 7.05 12.88 20.18
C ARG A 280 6.87 14.40 20.09
N ALA A 281 7.56 15.15 20.95
CA ALA A 281 7.52 16.62 20.89
C ALA A 281 8.09 17.19 19.57
N ARG A 282 9.11 16.55 18.99
CA ARG A 282 9.66 16.95 17.69
C ARG A 282 8.74 16.61 16.53
N VAL A 283 8.01 15.48 16.57
CA VAL A 283 6.96 15.15 15.59
C VAL A 283 5.93 16.28 15.54
N GLU A 284 5.36 16.68 16.69
CA GLU A 284 4.37 17.78 16.73
C GLU A 284 4.90 19.09 16.14
N PHE A 285 6.15 19.45 16.46
CA PHE A 285 6.79 20.63 15.88
C PHE A 285 6.93 20.53 14.36
N TRP A 286 7.44 19.40 13.86
CA TRP A 286 7.67 19.21 12.43
C TRP A 286 6.36 19.12 11.67
N SER A 287 5.34 18.44 12.19
CA SER A 287 4.00 18.41 11.61
C SER A 287 3.44 19.82 11.43
N ALA A 288 3.56 20.68 12.45
CA ALA A 288 3.12 22.07 12.37
C ALA A 288 3.94 22.92 11.37
N LYS A 289 5.24 22.65 11.22
CA LYS A 289 6.10 23.34 10.24
C LYS A 289 5.78 22.89 8.81
N LEU A 290 5.73 21.58 8.57
CA LEU A 290 5.50 20.96 7.27
C LEU A 290 4.09 21.27 6.72
N ALA A 291 3.07 21.28 7.59
CA ALA A 291 1.71 21.64 7.18
C ALA A 291 1.54 23.09 6.71
N ARG A 292 2.55 23.94 6.90
CA ARG A 292 2.56 25.35 6.46
C ARG A 292 3.36 25.58 5.18
N ASP A 293 3.96 24.53 4.62
CA ASP A 293 4.68 24.62 3.34
C ASP A 293 3.67 24.85 2.20
N PRO A 294 3.79 25.95 1.43
CA PRO A 294 2.88 26.23 0.32
C PRO A 294 3.20 25.44 -0.96
N ASP A 295 4.42 24.90 -1.08
CA ASP A 295 4.94 24.35 -2.33
C ASP A 295 4.73 22.83 -2.43
N TYR A 296 4.58 22.14 -1.29
CA TYR A 296 4.50 20.68 -1.22
C TYR A 296 3.47 20.17 -0.20
N ASP A 297 2.78 19.07 -0.56
CA ASP A 297 1.87 18.36 0.34
C ASP A 297 2.63 17.29 1.15
N HIS A 298 2.98 17.63 2.38
CA HIS A 298 3.77 16.77 3.27
C HIS A 298 2.93 15.77 4.09
N ARG A 299 1.62 15.61 3.81
CA ARG A 299 0.76 14.69 4.59
C ARG A 299 1.33 13.28 4.75
N PRO A 300 1.86 12.61 3.69
CA PRO A 300 2.43 11.26 3.85
C PRO A 300 3.65 11.22 4.78
N LEU A 301 4.48 12.27 4.77
CA LEU A 301 5.63 12.38 5.66
C LEU A 301 5.16 12.61 7.11
N ILE A 302 4.16 13.47 7.31
CA ILE A 302 3.57 13.71 8.65
C ILE A 302 3.01 12.41 9.23
N GLU A 303 2.23 11.66 8.44
CA GLU A 303 1.69 10.35 8.82
C GLU A 303 2.82 9.38 9.22
N ALA A 304 3.89 9.31 8.42
CA ALA A 304 5.05 8.48 8.73
C ALA A 304 5.75 8.89 10.04
N LEU A 305 5.88 10.20 10.33
CA LEU A 305 6.47 10.70 11.58
C LEU A 305 5.65 10.29 12.80
N HIS A 306 4.31 10.38 12.72
CA HIS A 306 3.41 9.94 13.77
C HIS A 306 3.53 8.43 14.00
N ALA A 307 3.51 7.63 12.92
CA ALA A 307 3.68 6.18 13.00
C ALA A 307 4.99 5.77 13.70
N LEU A 308 6.11 6.51 13.51
CA LEU A 308 7.39 6.22 14.17
C LEU A 308 7.33 6.35 15.70
N VAL A 309 6.50 7.25 16.24
CA VAL A 309 6.39 7.51 17.70
C VAL A 309 5.14 6.90 18.32
N GLU A 310 4.20 6.45 17.49
CA GLU A 310 2.98 5.73 17.86
C GLU A 310 3.17 4.21 17.81
N GLY A 311 4.10 3.72 16.99
CA GLY A 311 4.47 2.30 16.83
C GLY A 311 4.99 1.59 18.10
N ASP A 312 4.91 2.22 19.26
CA ASP A 312 5.11 1.60 20.58
C ASP A 312 4.09 2.05 21.65
N ALA A 313 3.09 2.88 21.32
CA ALA A 313 2.09 3.31 22.30
C ALA A 313 1.15 2.17 22.71
N ILE A 314 0.76 1.33 21.74
CA ILE A 314 -0.02 0.11 22.02
C ILE A 314 0.85 -0.91 22.77
N GLY A 315 2.11 -1.10 22.35
CA GLY A 315 3.07 -1.97 23.04
C GLY A 315 3.28 -1.54 24.50
N ASP A 316 3.60 -0.28 24.74
CA ASP A 316 3.77 0.31 26.08
C ASP A 316 2.50 0.13 26.94
N LEU A 317 1.30 0.29 26.37
CA LEU A 317 0.04 0.08 27.09
C LEU A 317 -0.23 -1.39 27.40
N LEU A 318 0.07 -2.31 26.48
CA LEU A 318 -0.06 -3.76 26.68
C LEU A 318 0.90 -4.23 27.78
N GLU A 319 2.13 -3.73 27.81
CA GLU A 319 3.10 -4.03 28.87
C GLU A 319 2.65 -3.51 30.24
N GLN A 320 1.93 -2.38 30.28
CA GLN A 320 1.38 -1.81 31.51
C GLN A 320 0.14 -2.56 32.04
N LEU A 321 -0.49 -3.41 31.23
CA LEU A 321 -1.62 -4.20 31.69
C LEU A 321 -1.19 -5.17 32.81
N PRO A 322 -2.04 -5.38 33.83
CA PRO A 322 -1.73 -6.32 34.91
C PRO A 322 -1.46 -7.73 34.38
N GLN A 323 -0.22 -8.21 34.50
CA GLN A 323 0.17 -9.57 34.10
C GLN A 323 -0.16 -10.62 35.17
N ASP A 324 -0.27 -10.20 36.44
CA ASP A 324 -0.70 -11.05 37.55
C ASP A 324 -2.12 -10.64 37.99
N TYR A 325 -3.08 -11.48 37.65
CA TYR A 325 -4.46 -11.33 38.09
C TYR A 325 -5.01 -12.68 38.54
N ALA A 326 -5.96 -12.65 39.49
CA ALA A 326 -6.57 -13.88 39.96
C ALA A 326 -7.40 -14.54 38.84
N GLU A 327 -6.97 -15.73 38.41
CA GLU A 327 -7.75 -16.55 37.49
C GLU A 327 -9.09 -16.94 38.12
N ARG A 328 -10.16 -16.70 37.38
CA ARG A 328 -11.54 -16.88 37.82
C ARG A 328 -12.40 -17.27 36.65
N ARG A 329 -13.39 -18.09 36.96
CA ARG A 329 -14.47 -18.40 36.05
C ARG A 329 -15.62 -17.43 36.25
N LEU A 330 -16.00 -16.72 35.20
CA LEU A 330 -17.01 -15.68 35.21
C LEU A 330 -18.34 -16.23 34.71
N LEU A 331 -19.42 -15.94 35.45
CA LEU A 331 -20.76 -16.06 34.92
C LEU A 331 -21.19 -14.69 34.39
N LEU A 332 -21.28 -14.58 33.08
CA LEU A 332 -21.62 -13.37 32.34
C LEU A 332 -23.07 -13.43 31.88
N HIS A 333 -23.83 -12.37 32.11
CA HIS A 333 -25.12 -12.12 31.51
C HIS A 333 -24.98 -11.00 30.48
N ILE A 334 -25.17 -11.34 29.21
CA ILE A 334 -25.02 -10.44 28.06
C ILE A 334 -26.40 -10.14 27.54
N ALA A 335 -26.80 -8.87 27.54
CA ALA A 335 -28.11 -8.45 27.04
C ALA A 335 -27.96 -7.29 26.05
N LEU A 336 -28.73 -7.34 24.97
CA LEU A 336 -28.90 -6.19 24.09
C LEU A 336 -29.58 -5.05 24.84
N GLU A 337 -29.03 -3.85 24.71
CA GLU A 337 -29.62 -2.63 25.27
C GLU A 337 -30.82 -2.18 24.42
N ASP A 338 -31.73 -1.42 25.04
CA ASP A 338 -32.88 -0.78 24.39
C ASP A 338 -33.88 -1.70 23.65
N ILE A 339 -33.90 -3.00 23.99
CA ILE A 339 -34.87 -3.97 23.47
C ILE A 339 -35.70 -4.61 24.59
N GLU A 340 -37.02 -4.54 24.45
CA GLU A 340 -37.97 -5.13 25.39
C GLU A 340 -38.97 -6.07 24.67
N PRO A 341 -39.21 -7.29 25.18
CA PRO A 341 -38.53 -7.95 26.30
C PRO A 341 -37.04 -8.25 25.99
N PRO A 342 -36.17 -8.46 27.00
CA PRO A 342 -34.74 -8.54 26.76
C PRO A 342 -34.35 -9.74 25.88
N ILE A 343 -33.43 -9.51 24.95
CA ILE A 343 -32.72 -10.56 24.21
C ILE A 343 -31.37 -10.74 24.91
N TRP A 344 -31.08 -11.94 25.43
CA TRP A 344 -29.92 -12.14 26.28
C TRP A 344 -29.35 -13.56 26.24
N ARG A 345 -28.09 -13.68 26.66
CA ARG A 345 -27.33 -14.94 26.78
C ARG A 345 -26.59 -14.97 28.12
N ARG A 346 -26.46 -16.15 28.72
CA ARG A 346 -25.63 -16.36 29.90
C ARG A 346 -24.46 -17.29 29.57
N LEU A 347 -23.25 -16.74 29.63
CA LEU A 347 -22.01 -17.47 29.36
C LEU A 347 -21.24 -17.71 30.66
N GLU A 348 -20.70 -18.91 30.82
CA GLU A 348 -19.67 -19.22 31.80
C GLU A 348 -18.32 -19.26 31.07
N VAL A 349 -17.37 -18.39 31.41
CA VAL A 349 -16.07 -18.24 30.72
C VAL A 349 -14.90 -18.16 31.69
N GLU A 350 -13.72 -18.64 31.30
CA GLU A 350 -12.47 -18.31 32.02
C GLU A 350 -12.08 -16.87 31.72
N ASN A 351 -11.62 -16.13 32.73
CA ASN A 351 -11.14 -14.75 32.54
C ASN A 351 -9.75 -14.67 31.88
N THR A 352 -9.12 -15.82 31.58
CA THR A 352 -7.91 -15.91 30.76
C THR A 352 -8.20 -15.92 29.26
N LEU A 353 -9.47 -15.92 28.86
CA LEU A 353 -9.82 -15.72 27.45
C LEU A 353 -9.47 -14.30 27.00
N SER A 354 -9.05 -14.16 25.74
CA SER A 354 -8.89 -12.86 25.11
C SER A 354 -10.25 -12.21 24.79
N PHE A 355 -10.26 -10.90 24.61
CA PHE A 355 -11.47 -10.20 24.15
C PHE A 355 -11.91 -10.64 22.75
N ALA A 356 -10.97 -10.97 21.86
CA ALA A 356 -11.28 -11.58 20.56
C ALA A 356 -11.98 -12.96 20.72
N ALA A 357 -11.57 -13.77 21.71
CA ALA A 357 -12.27 -15.02 22.01
C ALA A 357 -13.67 -14.79 22.58
N LEU A 358 -13.83 -13.77 23.45
CA LEU A 358 -15.14 -13.37 23.98
C LEU A 358 -16.06 -12.86 22.85
N HIS A 359 -15.55 -12.06 21.92
CA HIS A 359 -16.28 -11.61 20.73
C HIS A 359 -16.85 -12.79 19.95
N ASN A 360 -16.00 -13.75 19.56
CA ASN A 360 -16.41 -14.96 18.86
C ASN A 360 -17.49 -15.77 19.60
N LEU A 361 -17.40 -15.83 20.94
CA LEU A 361 -18.41 -16.45 21.78
C LEU A 361 -19.74 -15.70 21.74
N ILE A 362 -19.71 -14.36 21.81
CA ILE A 362 -20.91 -13.52 21.72
C ILE A 362 -21.55 -13.69 20.34
N GLN A 363 -20.79 -13.53 19.25
CA GLN A 363 -21.26 -13.72 17.88
C GLN A 363 -21.97 -15.07 17.71
N THR A 364 -21.32 -16.15 18.17
CA THR A 364 -21.88 -17.50 18.09
C THR A 364 -23.13 -17.69 18.96
N ALA A 365 -23.13 -17.12 20.16
CA ALA A 365 -24.26 -17.19 21.09
C ALA A 365 -25.46 -16.39 20.58
N MET A 366 -25.23 -15.23 19.98
CA MET A 366 -26.26 -14.39 19.36
C MET A 366 -26.76 -14.99 18.05
N GLY A 367 -25.90 -15.70 17.33
CA GLY A 367 -26.20 -16.31 16.03
C GLY A 367 -25.91 -15.39 14.85
N TRP A 368 -25.09 -14.37 15.05
CA TRP A 368 -24.61 -13.42 14.05
C TRP A 368 -23.43 -13.96 13.25
N GLU A 369 -23.02 -13.19 12.23
CA GLU A 369 -22.11 -13.63 11.17
C GLU A 369 -20.71 -13.02 11.28
N ASP A 370 -20.47 -12.14 12.26
CA ASP A 370 -19.21 -11.42 12.42
C ASP A 370 -18.82 -10.63 11.17
N ALA A 371 -19.80 -9.93 10.58
CA ALA A 371 -19.67 -9.20 9.33
C ALA A 371 -19.19 -7.75 9.50
N HIS A 372 -19.18 -7.24 10.73
CA HIS A 372 -18.92 -5.82 11.03
C HIS A 372 -17.89 -5.62 12.14
N LEU A 373 -17.36 -4.40 12.22
CA LEU A 373 -16.44 -3.98 13.28
C LEU A 373 -17.10 -4.08 14.67
N HIS A 374 -16.24 -4.26 15.68
CA HIS A 374 -16.68 -4.38 17.07
C HIS A 374 -15.65 -3.82 18.03
N GLU A 375 -16.11 -3.52 19.24
CA GLU A 375 -15.24 -3.18 20.37
C GLU A 375 -15.87 -3.47 21.72
N PHE A 376 -15.02 -3.47 22.74
CA PHE A 376 -15.37 -3.52 24.14
C PHE A 376 -14.92 -2.24 24.82
N GLU A 377 -15.79 -1.68 25.65
CA GLU A 377 -15.45 -0.58 26.55
C GLU A 377 -15.38 -1.13 27.98
N VAL A 378 -14.17 -1.26 28.53
CA VAL A 378 -13.97 -1.82 29.86
C VAL A 378 -12.86 -1.10 30.60
N GLY A 379 -13.24 -0.48 31.72
CA GLY A 379 -12.28 0.09 32.65
C GLY A 379 -11.43 1.22 32.13
N GLY A 380 -11.93 1.97 31.15
CA GLY A 380 -11.21 3.07 30.50
C GLY A 380 -10.47 2.64 29.24
N TYR A 381 -10.45 1.33 28.93
CA TYR A 381 -9.87 0.81 27.70
C TYR A 381 -10.96 0.57 26.67
N ARG A 382 -10.66 0.92 25.41
CA ARG A 382 -11.35 0.42 24.22
C ARG A 382 -10.51 -0.74 23.68
N ILE A 383 -11.15 -1.88 23.46
CA ILE A 383 -10.47 -3.12 23.04
C ILE A 383 -11.25 -3.72 21.87
N GLY A 384 -10.59 -3.97 20.74
CA GLY A 384 -11.26 -4.45 19.53
C GLY A 384 -10.26 -4.74 18.41
N ASN A 385 -10.76 -4.94 17.20
CA ASN A 385 -9.93 -5.07 16.00
C ASN A 385 -10.38 -4.02 14.98
N ILE A 386 -9.85 -2.80 15.13
CA ILE A 386 -10.18 -1.63 14.31
C ILE A 386 -8.88 -1.17 13.65
N ALA A 387 -8.86 -1.13 12.32
CA ALA A 387 -7.73 -0.59 11.57
C ALA A 387 -7.65 0.94 11.71
N GLU A 388 -6.46 1.53 11.59
CA GLU A 388 -6.24 2.98 11.74
C GLU A 388 -7.14 3.82 10.83
N TYR A 389 -7.40 3.37 9.58
CA TYR A 389 -8.30 4.06 8.65
C TYR A 389 -9.77 4.12 9.13
N ASP A 390 -10.19 3.15 9.93
CA ASP A 390 -11.54 3.07 10.50
C ASP A 390 -11.65 3.80 11.86
N ASN A 391 -10.56 4.44 12.31
CA ASN A 391 -10.47 5.22 13.55
C ASN A 391 -10.05 6.68 13.27
N PRO A 392 -10.91 7.50 12.65
CA PRO A 392 -10.58 8.84 12.16
C PRO A 392 -10.27 9.86 13.27
N TYR A 393 -10.56 9.52 14.54
CA TYR A 393 -10.31 10.37 15.70
C TYR A 393 -9.04 9.99 16.47
N GLY A 394 -8.31 8.96 16.02
CA GLY A 394 -7.03 8.55 16.60
C GLY A 394 -7.12 8.08 18.06
N GLU A 395 -8.28 7.59 18.50
CA GLU A 395 -8.45 7.10 19.86
C GLU A 395 -7.74 5.75 20.03
N THR A 396 -6.97 5.55 21.09
CA THR A 396 -6.24 4.28 21.25
C THR A 396 -7.19 3.11 21.51
N VAL A 397 -7.13 2.10 20.63
CA VAL A 397 -7.87 0.84 20.75
C VAL A 397 -6.86 -0.29 20.88
N LEU A 398 -6.93 -1.06 21.98
CA LEU A 398 -6.05 -2.20 22.19
C LEU A 398 -6.51 -3.41 21.37
N PRO A 399 -5.58 -4.20 20.81
CA PRO A 399 -5.92 -5.37 20.00
C PRO A 399 -6.57 -6.46 20.86
N GLY A 400 -7.80 -6.86 20.48
CA GLY A 400 -8.61 -7.79 21.27
C GLY A 400 -8.01 -9.19 21.44
N GLU A 401 -7.13 -9.63 20.54
CA GLU A 401 -6.40 -10.90 20.63
C GLU A 401 -5.30 -10.89 21.68
N GLU A 402 -4.74 -9.73 22.04
CA GLU A 402 -3.61 -9.59 22.97
C GLU A 402 -4.04 -9.25 24.40
N VAL A 403 -5.31 -8.87 24.59
CA VAL A 403 -5.86 -8.50 25.90
C VAL A 403 -6.76 -9.61 26.44
N GLU A 404 -6.42 -10.14 27.62
CA GLU A 404 -7.23 -11.10 28.37
C GLU A 404 -8.26 -10.38 29.26
N LEU A 405 -9.44 -10.99 29.47
CA LEU A 405 -10.50 -10.39 30.29
C LEU A 405 -9.99 -10.00 31.68
N GLY A 406 -9.21 -10.88 32.31
CA GLY A 406 -8.71 -10.73 33.67
C GLY A 406 -7.83 -9.50 33.88
N GLN A 407 -7.10 -9.07 32.86
CA GLN A 407 -6.19 -7.93 32.93
C GLN A 407 -6.92 -6.61 33.17
N VAL A 408 -8.12 -6.44 32.60
CA VAL A 408 -8.83 -5.14 32.58
C VAL A 408 -10.14 -5.12 33.38
N ILE A 409 -10.80 -6.27 33.57
CA ILE A 409 -12.11 -6.30 34.25
C ILE A 409 -12.02 -5.91 35.74
N GLY A 410 -10.89 -6.14 36.40
CA GLY A 410 -10.70 -5.86 37.83
C GLY A 410 -11.87 -6.32 38.71
N ARG A 411 -12.39 -5.41 39.56
CA ARG A 411 -13.57 -5.64 40.43
C ARG A 411 -14.90 -5.17 39.82
N ARG A 412 -14.91 -4.83 38.53
CA ARG A 412 -16.09 -4.26 37.85
C ARG A 412 -17.24 -5.27 37.85
N ARG A 413 -18.46 -4.75 37.78
CA ARG A 413 -19.69 -5.55 37.73
C ARG A 413 -20.26 -5.65 36.32
N SER A 414 -19.88 -4.74 35.43
CA SER A 414 -20.32 -4.74 34.03
C SER A 414 -19.35 -3.98 33.14
N PHE A 415 -19.49 -4.19 31.84
CA PHE A 415 -18.79 -3.49 30.75
C PHE A 415 -19.64 -3.59 29.47
N THR A 416 -19.25 -2.87 28.43
CA THR A 416 -20.03 -2.75 27.18
C THR A 416 -19.33 -3.48 26.04
N TYR A 417 -20.12 -4.09 25.16
CA TYR A 417 -19.68 -4.62 23.86
C TYR A 417 -20.54 -3.98 22.77
N VAL A 418 -19.90 -3.37 21.78
CA VAL A 418 -20.54 -2.71 20.65
C VAL A 418 -20.20 -3.50 19.39
N TYR A 419 -21.20 -3.84 18.60
CA TYR A 419 -21.06 -4.55 17.32
C TYR A 419 -21.81 -3.80 16.24
N ASP A 420 -21.20 -3.73 15.05
CA ASP A 420 -21.69 -2.93 13.92
C ASP A 420 -21.83 -1.46 14.28
N PHE A 421 -20.82 -0.65 13.96
CA PHE A 421 -20.82 0.79 14.24
C PHE A 421 -21.84 1.57 13.39
N GLY A 422 -22.40 0.96 12.33
CA GLY A 422 -23.51 1.52 11.59
C GLY A 422 -24.84 1.37 12.34
N ASP A 423 -25.16 0.14 12.76
CA ASP A 423 -26.40 -0.18 13.47
C ASP A 423 -26.35 0.06 15.00
N ASP A 424 -25.15 0.27 15.56
CA ASP A 424 -24.81 0.54 16.97
C ASP A 424 -25.41 -0.50 17.95
N TRP A 425 -25.18 -1.80 17.70
CA TRP A 425 -25.67 -2.86 18.59
C TRP A 425 -24.89 -2.90 19.91
N ARG A 426 -25.40 -2.19 20.91
CA ARG A 426 -24.84 -2.14 22.26
C ARG A 426 -25.32 -3.30 23.13
N HIS A 427 -24.37 -3.97 23.77
CA HIS A 427 -24.62 -5.04 24.72
C HIS A 427 -24.08 -4.67 26.09
N ARG A 428 -24.92 -4.80 27.11
CA ARG A 428 -24.48 -4.77 28.50
C ARG A 428 -24.01 -6.15 28.92
N ILE A 429 -22.73 -6.29 29.25
CA ILE A 429 -22.16 -7.51 29.81
C ILE A 429 -22.08 -7.35 31.32
N THR A 430 -22.87 -8.12 32.06
CA THR A 430 -22.91 -8.10 33.53
C THR A 430 -22.22 -9.33 34.09
N ILE A 431 -21.29 -9.15 35.02
CA ILE A 431 -20.58 -10.22 35.73
C ILE A 431 -21.42 -10.62 36.95
N GLU A 432 -22.25 -11.65 36.80
CA GLU A 432 -23.14 -12.16 37.85
C GLU A 432 -22.36 -12.86 38.98
N LYS A 433 -21.35 -13.66 38.62
CA LYS A 433 -20.53 -14.42 39.59
C LYS A 433 -19.06 -14.48 39.16
N ARG A 434 -18.18 -14.56 40.15
CA ARG A 434 -16.75 -14.86 40.01
C ARG A 434 -16.46 -16.13 40.82
N LEU A 435 -16.30 -17.24 40.13
CA LEU A 435 -16.07 -18.56 40.68
C LEU A 435 -14.56 -18.90 40.61
N PRO A 436 -14.07 -19.88 41.39
CA PRO A 436 -12.73 -20.42 41.20
C PRO A 436 -12.52 -20.86 39.74
N SER A 437 -11.34 -20.58 39.17
CA SER A 437 -10.97 -21.09 37.85
C SER A 437 -10.89 -22.61 37.87
N ASP A 438 -11.24 -23.23 36.75
CA ASP A 438 -11.08 -24.66 36.52
C ASP A 438 -10.55 -24.89 35.09
N PRO A 439 -9.22 -24.79 34.89
CA PRO A 439 -8.61 -24.85 33.56
C PRO A 439 -8.70 -26.25 32.92
N LEU A 440 -9.10 -27.28 33.68
CA LEU A 440 -9.34 -28.63 33.15
C LEU A 440 -10.73 -28.76 32.51
N ARG A 441 -11.66 -27.84 32.81
CA ARG A 441 -12.95 -27.74 32.11
C ARG A 441 -12.77 -26.99 30.80
N ARG A 442 -13.80 -27.05 29.94
CA ARG A 442 -13.88 -26.23 28.72
C ARG A 442 -13.72 -24.75 29.09
N PRO A 443 -13.04 -23.93 28.28
CA PRO A 443 -12.81 -22.53 28.62
C PRO A 443 -14.08 -21.68 28.60
N ALA A 444 -15.12 -22.10 27.87
CA ALA A 444 -16.42 -21.43 27.86
C ALA A 444 -17.61 -22.38 27.69
N ALA A 445 -18.79 -21.96 28.15
CA ALA A 445 -20.07 -22.61 27.92
C ALA A 445 -21.23 -21.60 27.95
N LEU A 446 -22.19 -21.75 27.04
CA LEU A 446 -23.49 -21.09 27.07
C LEU A 446 -24.45 -21.90 27.95
N ILE A 447 -24.87 -21.26 29.03
CA ILE A 447 -25.65 -21.88 30.10
C ILE A 447 -27.14 -21.66 29.89
N ASP A 448 -27.51 -20.50 29.36
CA ASP A 448 -28.90 -20.11 29.21
C ASP A 448 -29.04 -18.94 28.21
N GLY A 449 -30.28 -18.65 27.82
CA GLY A 449 -30.60 -17.49 26.99
C GLY A 449 -32.06 -17.46 26.58
N ALA A 450 -32.48 -16.31 26.04
CA ALA A 450 -33.83 -16.14 25.52
C ALA A 450 -33.84 -15.27 24.26
N ARG A 451 -34.83 -15.57 23.39
CA ARG A 451 -35.13 -14.87 22.14
C ARG A 451 -34.04 -14.95 21.07
N ALA A 452 -34.43 -14.90 19.81
CA ALA A 452 -33.52 -14.76 18.69
C ALA A 452 -32.90 -13.35 18.70
N CYS A 453 -31.64 -13.23 18.28
CA CYS A 453 -31.06 -11.89 18.07
C CYS A 453 -31.64 -11.23 16.82
N PRO A 454 -31.65 -9.89 16.75
CA PRO A 454 -32.03 -9.17 15.53
C PRO A 454 -31.23 -9.67 14.32
N PRO A 455 -31.82 -9.72 13.10
CA PRO A 455 -31.06 -10.02 11.89
C PRO A 455 -29.93 -8.99 11.67
N GLU A 456 -28.86 -9.42 10.99
CA GLU A 456 -27.82 -8.52 10.48
C GLU A 456 -28.43 -7.45 9.56
N ASP A 457 -27.78 -6.28 9.49
CA ASP A 457 -28.13 -5.13 8.63
C ASP A 457 -29.59 -4.65 8.75
N CYS A 458 -30.26 -4.92 9.88
CA CYS A 458 -31.68 -4.60 9.99
C CYS A 458 -31.96 -3.12 10.31
N GLY A 459 -30.93 -2.31 10.55
CA GLY A 459 -31.04 -0.87 10.84
C GLY A 459 -31.11 -0.58 12.34
N GLY A 460 -30.35 -1.33 13.15
CA GLY A 460 -30.27 -1.17 14.59
C GLY A 460 -31.58 -1.44 15.32
N VAL A 461 -31.66 -0.97 16.57
CA VAL A 461 -32.84 -1.16 17.45
C VAL A 461 -34.13 -0.66 16.78
N TYR A 462 -34.07 0.47 16.06
CA TYR A 462 -35.22 1.03 15.37
C TYR A 462 -35.70 0.13 14.22
N GLY A 463 -34.77 -0.34 13.39
CA GLY A 463 -35.06 -1.28 12.31
C GLY A 463 -35.66 -2.58 12.81
N TYR A 464 -35.13 -3.14 13.90
CA TYR A 464 -35.70 -4.31 14.56
C TYR A 464 -37.11 -4.06 15.11
N SER A 465 -37.38 -2.91 15.71
CA SER A 465 -38.73 -2.54 16.17
C SER A 465 -39.72 -2.55 14.99
N ARG A 466 -39.33 -2.02 13.83
CA ARG A 466 -40.17 -2.05 12.62
C ARG A 466 -40.45 -3.47 12.15
N ILE A 467 -39.49 -4.38 12.26
CA ILE A 467 -39.69 -5.80 11.97
C ILE A 467 -40.75 -6.41 12.90
N LEU A 468 -40.66 -6.16 14.20
CA LEU A 468 -41.63 -6.66 15.17
C LEU A 468 -43.04 -6.12 14.91
N ASP A 469 -43.15 -4.83 14.60
CA ASP A 469 -44.42 -4.19 14.26
C ASP A 469 -45.03 -4.75 12.96
N ALA A 470 -44.21 -4.95 11.92
CA ALA A 470 -44.64 -5.54 10.67
C ALA A 470 -45.14 -6.98 10.88
N LYS A 471 -44.47 -7.79 11.72
CA LYS A 471 -44.94 -9.14 12.07
C LYS A 471 -46.25 -9.14 12.83
N ARG A 472 -46.49 -8.14 13.70
CA ARG A 472 -47.74 -8.00 14.44
C ARG A 472 -48.90 -7.53 13.55
N THR A 473 -48.64 -6.60 12.63
CA THR A 473 -49.66 -5.98 11.76
C THR A 473 -49.17 -5.82 10.31
N PRO A 474 -49.20 -6.87 9.48
CA PRO A 474 -48.64 -6.85 8.12
C PRO A 474 -49.63 -6.22 7.12
N ARG A 475 -49.97 -4.94 7.28
CA ARG A 475 -51.04 -4.28 6.50
C ARG A 475 -50.57 -3.29 5.45
N SER A 476 -49.40 -2.67 5.61
CA SER A 476 -48.90 -1.68 4.64
C SER A 476 -48.07 -2.34 3.52
N ALA A 477 -47.73 -1.57 2.49
CA ALA A 477 -46.82 -2.05 1.43
C ALA A 477 -45.40 -2.24 1.99
N GLU A 478 -44.96 -1.30 2.83
CA GLU A 478 -43.66 -1.31 3.50
C GLU A 478 -43.51 -2.51 4.44
N SER A 479 -44.55 -2.87 5.21
CA SER A 479 -44.51 -4.08 6.05
C SER A 479 -44.35 -5.36 5.21
N ARG A 480 -44.95 -5.42 4.01
CA ARG A 480 -44.85 -6.61 3.15
C ARG A 480 -43.47 -6.75 2.53
N GLU A 481 -42.90 -5.65 2.05
CA GLU A 481 -41.54 -5.61 1.52
C GLU A 481 -40.49 -5.97 2.59
N LEU A 482 -40.62 -5.39 3.78
CA LEU A 482 -39.75 -5.69 4.92
C LEU A 482 -39.82 -7.17 5.32
N LEU A 483 -41.02 -7.76 5.39
CA LEU A 483 -41.17 -9.18 5.71
C LEU A 483 -40.68 -10.10 4.59
N GLN A 484 -40.71 -9.65 3.34
CA GLN A 484 -40.14 -10.38 2.21
C GLN A 484 -38.61 -10.43 2.30
N TRP A 485 -37.97 -9.29 2.59
CA TRP A 485 -36.53 -9.22 2.82
C TRP A 485 -36.10 -10.09 4.03
N LEU A 486 -36.85 -10.01 5.13
CA LEU A 486 -36.54 -10.69 6.40
C LEU A 486 -36.51 -12.23 6.30
N GLY A 487 -37.33 -12.82 5.44
CA GLY A 487 -37.45 -14.28 5.34
C GLY A 487 -37.97 -14.97 6.62
N PRO A 488 -37.56 -16.22 6.91
CA PRO A 488 -38.18 -17.08 7.93
C PRO A 488 -37.81 -16.78 9.39
N TYR A 489 -37.42 -15.55 9.71
CA TYR A 489 -37.02 -15.15 11.06
C TYR A 489 -38.14 -15.26 12.11
N GLN A 490 -37.82 -15.75 13.31
CA GLN A 490 -38.76 -15.90 14.44
C GLN A 490 -38.19 -15.24 15.72
N PRO A 491 -38.71 -14.09 16.17
CA PRO A 491 -38.14 -13.30 17.27
C PRO A 491 -37.98 -14.07 18.60
N GLU A 492 -38.90 -14.98 18.90
CA GLU A 492 -38.87 -15.72 20.18
C GLU A 492 -38.09 -17.05 20.10
N ALA A 493 -37.58 -17.41 18.91
CA ALA A 493 -36.94 -18.70 18.72
C ALA A 493 -35.49 -18.70 19.19
N PHE A 494 -35.25 -19.27 20.37
CA PHE A 494 -33.90 -19.57 20.86
C PHE A 494 -33.78 -21.04 21.25
N LYS A 495 -32.75 -21.73 20.76
CA LYS A 495 -32.48 -23.14 21.06
C LYS A 495 -31.09 -23.30 21.66
N LEU A 496 -31.01 -23.29 22.98
CA LEU A 496 -29.77 -23.39 23.75
C LEU A 496 -28.82 -24.48 23.23
N ALA A 497 -29.31 -25.71 23.07
CA ALA A 497 -28.50 -26.84 22.61
C ALA A 497 -27.85 -26.63 21.22
N SER A 498 -28.51 -25.89 20.33
CA SER A 498 -27.98 -25.59 18.99
C SER A 498 -26.84 -24.60 19.05
N HIS A 499 -26.99 -23.50 19.81
CA HIS A 499 -25.95 -22.50 19.99
C HIS A 499 -24.78 -23.04 20.81
N GLN A 500 -25.05 -23.82 21.87
CA GLN A 500 -24.00 -24.49 22.65
C GLN A 500 -23.15 -25.42 21.78
N LYS A 501 -23.76 -26.17 20.85
CA LYS A 501 -23.01 -27.04 19.93
C LYS A 501 -22.08 -26.24 19.01
N ARG A 502 -22.47 -25.03 18.58
CA ARG A 502 -21.62 -24.13 17.79
C ARG A 502 -20.47 -23.58 18.65
N ILE A 503 -20.75 -23.16 19.88
CA ILE A 503 -19.72 -22.72 20.84
C ILE A 503 -18.71 -23.84 21.10
N ASP A 504 -19.18 -25.07 21.31
CA ASP A 504 -18.31 -26.23 21.48
C ASP A 504 -17.41 -26.49 20.27
N ALA A 505 -17.80 -26.07 19.07
CA ALA A 505 -17.00 -26.25 17.86
C ALA A 505 -15.83 -25.25 17.80
N LEU A 506 -15.96 -24.06 18.39
CA LEU A 506 -14.88 -23.06 18.44
C LEU A 506 -13.62 -23.59 19.14
N PHE A 507 -13.77 -24.52 20.07
CA PHE A 507 -12.66 -25.07 20.86
C PHE A 507 -12.17 -26.44 20.40
N ARG A 508 -12.74 -27.00 19.32
CA ARG A 508 -12.24 -28.25 18.75
C ARG A 508 -11.06 -27.92 17.86
N ARG A 509 -9.84 -28.19 18.33
CA ARG A 509 -8.62 -28.14 17.50
C ARG A 509 -8.89 -28.84 16.17
N THR A 510 -8.72 -28.13 15.07
CA THR A 510 -8.47 -28.72 13.75
C THR A 510 -7.29 -29.67 13.96
N ARG A 511 -7.55 -30.97 13.82
CA ARG A 511 -6.50 -31.99 13.93
C ARG A 511 -5.58 -31.93 12.74
#